data_AF-A0AAE0SHH1-F1
#
_entry.id   AF-A0AAE0SHH1-F1
#
_cell.length_a   1.000
_cell.length_b   1.000
_cell.length_c   1.000
_cell.angle_alpha   90.00
_cell.angle_beta   90.00
_cell.angle_gamma   90.00
#
_symmetry.space_group_name_H-M   'P 1'
#
loop_
_entity.id
_entity.type
_entity.pdbx_description
1 polymer ?
#
loop_
_entity_poly.entity_id
_entity_poly.type
_entity_poly.pdbx_seq_one_letter_code
_entity_poly.pdbx_strand_id
1 'polypeptide(L)'
;MALTKAQCRQIFDKFAGPDGLLTPHELKTAINSLSAGSCNLTNNELDQLVVECFQGMDIDGDHKISLDEFINDMTKPARAKKLEETFKQWDKDGSGYLSTAELKVALMETMDEETAKEICDQINDDHITLEQFMILCN
;
A
#
# COMPACT_ATOMS: atom_id res chain seq x y z
N MET A 1 0.53 -17.43 1.77
CA MET A 1 -0.80 -17.64 2.40
C MET A 1 -1.39 -16.27 2.63
N ALA A 2 -2.48 -15.91 1.94
CA ALA A 2 -3.20 -14.68 2.23
C ALA A 2 -4.11 -14.90 3.44
N LEU A 3 -4.11 -13.97 4.39
CA LEU A 3 -5.10 -13.96 5.47
C LEU A 3 -6.48 -13.74 4.85
N THR A 4 -7.50 -14.44 5.35
CA THR A 4 -8.87 -14.24 4.85
C THR A 4 -9.50 -13.01 5.51
N LYS A 5 -10.42 -12.35 4.81
CA LYS A 5 -11.20 -11.20 5.33
C LYS A 5 -11.78 -11.45 6.73
N ALA A 6 -12.19 -12.69 7.00
CA ALA A 6 -12.69 -13.12 8.31
C ALA A 6 -11.59 -13.12 9.39
N GLN A 7 -10.38 -13.61 9.10
CA GLN A 7 -9.26 -13.60 10.05
C GLN A 7 -8.78 -12.17 10.31
N CYS A 8 -8.68 -11.35 9.26
CA CYS A 8 -8.34 -9.93 9.41
C CYS A 8 -9.34 -9.21 10.31
N ARG A 9 -10.64 -9.44 10.12
CA ARG A 9 -11.68 -8.85 10.97
C ARG A 9 -11.61 -9.32 12.42
N GLN A 10 -11.32 -10.60 12.67
CA GLN A 10 -11.19 -11.12 14.04
C GLN A 10 -9.99 -10.51 14.78
N ILE A 11 -8.88 -10.29 14.07
CA ILE A 11 -7.72 -9.59 14.62
C ILE A 11 -8.10 -8.13 14.85
N PHE A 12 -8.66 -7.47 13.85
CA PHE A 12 -9.06 -6.07 13.92
C PHE A 12 -10.00 -5.81 15.10
N ASP A 13 -11.08 -6.56 15.25
CA ASP A 13 -12.04 -6.42 16.37
C ASP A 13 -11.40 -6.64 17.75
N LYS A 14 -10.34 -7.45 17.82
CA LYS A 14 -9.62 -7.73 19.05
C LYS A 14 -8.65 -6.61 19.46
N PHE A 15 -8.18 -5.81 18.49
CA PHE A 15 -7.18 -4.76 18.71
C PHE A 15 -7.71 -3.35 18.42
N ALA A 16 -8.84 -3.20 17.74
CA ALA A 16 -9.44 -1.91 17.40
C ALA A 16 -10.01 -1.23 18.64
N GLY A 17 -9.86 0.08 18.67
CA GLY A 17 -10.34 0.92 19.75
C GLY A 17 -11.86 1.03 19.80
N PRO A 18 -12.41 1.71 20.82
CA PRO A 18 -13.84 2.00 20.94
C PRO A 18 -14.39 2.83 19.77
N ASP A 19 -13.52 3.45 18.96
CA ASP A 19 -13.84 4.16 17.74
C ASP A 19 -13.96 3.25 16.49
N GLY A 20 -13.64 1.95 16.61
CA GLY A 20 -13.71 1.02 15.50
C GLY A 20 -12.63 1.25 14.43
N LEU A 21 -11.58 1.98 14.80
CA LEU A 21 -10.40 2.26 13.99
C LEU A 21 -9.17 1.69 14.69
N LEU A 22 -8.13 1.45 13.92
CA LEU A 22 -6.86 0.93 14.40
C LEU A 22 -5.82 2.04 14.35
N THR A 23 -5.37 2.48 15.52
CA THR A 23 -4.27 3.43 15.62
C THR A 23 -2.94 2.74 15.32
N PRO A 24 -1.88 3.49 14.94
CA PRO A 24 -0.56 2.90 14.70
C PRO A 24 -0.02 2.13 15.93
N HIS A 25 -0.39 2.56 17.14
CA HIS A 25 -0.03 1.87 18.37
C HIS A 25 -0.76 0.52 18.57
N GLU A 26 -2.04 0.47 18.20
CA GLU A 26 -2.82 -0.78 18.20
C GLU A 26 -2.34 -1.71 17.09
N LEU A 27 -2.00 -1.17 15.92
CA LEU A 27 -1.46 -1.93 14.80
C LEU A 27 -0.12 -2.56 15.18
N LYS A 28 0.74 -1.81 15.86
CA LYS A 28 1.99 -2.31 16.45
C LYS A 28 1.75 -3.47 17.38
N THR A 29 0.75 -3.36 18.25
CA THR A 29 0.39 -4.40 19.23
C THR A 29 -0.19 -5.64 18.52
N ALA A 30 -1.01 -5.44 17.48
CA ALA A 30 -1.59 -6.49 16.67
C ALA A 30 -0.52 -7.24 15.88
N ILE A 31 0.37 -6.52 15.18
CA ILE A 31 1.50 -7.09 14.46
C ILE A 31 2.39 -7.83 15.44
N ASN A 32 2.79 -7.22 16.56
CA ASN A 32 3.61 -7.89 17.57
C ASN A 32 2.95 -9.17 18.12
N SER A 33 1.63 -9.17 18.33
CA SER A 33 0.90 -10.36 18.79
C SER A 33 0.79 -11.46 17.74
N LEU A 34 0.65 -11.09 16.46
CA LEU A 34 0.65 -12.02 15.33
C LEU A 34 2.05 -12.56 15.06
N SER A 35 3.05 -11.71 15.24
CA SER A 35 4.47 -11.95 14.95
C SER A 35 5.17 -12.66 16.13
N ALA A 36 4.62 -12.59 17.35
CA ALA A 36 5.09 -13.23 18.58
C ALA A 36 5.21 -14.77 18.50
N GLY A 37 4.59 -15.40 17.50
CA GLY A 37 4.75 -16.83 17.26
C GLY A 37 6.03 -17.22 16.50
N SER A 38 6.70 -16.29 15.81
CA SER A 38 7.78 -16.66 14.87
C SER A 38 8.88 -15.63 14.60
N CYS A 39 8.78 -14.38 15.08
CA CYS A 39 9.82 -13.37 14.83
C CYS A 39 10.06 -12.46 16.04
N ASN A 40 11.33 -12.34 16.39
CA ASN A 40 11.84 -11.61 17.55
C ASN A 40 12.29 -10.21 17.09
N LEU A 41 11.36 -9.42 16.56
CA LEU A 41 11.63 -8.07 16.05
C LEU A 41 11.85 -7.11 17.22
N THR A 42 12.84 -6.23 17.11
CA THR A 42 13.07 -5.20 18.13
C THR A 42 12.02 -4.11 18.05
N ASN A 43 11.82 -3.33 19.13
CA ASN A 43 10.86 -2.22 19.13
C ASN A 43 11.07 -1.23 17.98
N ASN A 44 12.29 -1.11 17.46
CA ASN A 44 12.67 -0.21 16.37
C ASN A 44 12.26 -0.78 15.00
N GLU A 45 12.54 -2.06 14.76
CA GLU A 45 12.10 -2.78 13.55
C GLU A 45 10.57 -2.83 13.46
N LEU A 46 9.93 -3.05 14.61
CA LEU A 46 8.48 -3.07 14.73
C LEU A 46 7.89 -1.68 14.44
N ASP A 47 8.54 -0.60 14.89
CA ASP A 47 8.11 0.77 14.59
C ASP A 47 8.21 1.07 13.09
N GLN A 48 9.34 0.70 12.45
CA GLN A 48 9.50 0.84 11.01
C GLN A 48 8.46 0.05 10.22
N LEU A 49 8.24 -1.23 10.57
CA LEU A 49 7.24 -2.06 9.91
C LEU A 49 5.83 -1.51 10.08
N VAL A 50 5.52 -0.98 11.26
CA VAL A 50 4.24 -0.32 11.52
C VAL A 50 4.14 0.91 10.65
N VAL A 51 5.11 1.81 10.63
CA VAL A 51 5.09 3.02 9.81
C VAL A 51 4.95 2.68 8.32
N GLU A 52 5.68 1.69 7.81
CA GLU A 52 5.57 1.28 6.41
C GLU A 52 4.22 0.65 6.07
N CYS A 53 3.70 -0.25 6.93
CA CYS A 53 2.35 -0.79 6.75
C CYS A 53 1.31 0.31 6.84
N PHE A 54 1.47 1.21 7.81
CA PHE A 54 0.53 2.27 8.09
C PHE A 54 0.44 3.26 6.93
N GLN A 55 1.58 3.74 6.41
CA GLN A 55 1.62 4.62 5.24
C GLN A 55 1.10 3.97 3.95
N GLY A 56 1.16 2.64 3.84
CA GLY A 56 0.59 1.93 2.69
C GLY A 56 -0.91 1.65 2.82
N MET A 57 -1.41 1.59 4.06
CA MET A 57 -2.80 1.23 4.37
C MET A 57 -3.70 2.45 4.63
N ASP A 58 -3.16 3.52 5.22
CA ASP A 58 -3.83 4.80 5.50
C ASP A 58 -3.95 5.60 4.20
N ILE A 59 -5.00 5.34 3.44
CA ILE A 59 -5.23 5.96 2.13
C ILE A 59 -5.88 7.33 2.33
N ASP A 60 -6.71 7.49 3.35
CA ASP A 60 -7.44 8.73 3.60
C ASP A 60 -6.67 9.76 4.43
N GLY A 61 -5.56 9.35 5.06
CA GLY A 61 -4.64 10.21 5.77
C GLY A 61 -5.16 10.69 7.13
N ASP A 62 -6.21 10.06 7.69
CA ASP A 62 -6.69 10.38 9.04
C ASP A 62 -5.74 9.92 10.15
N HIS A 63 -4.60 9.31 9.79
CA HIS A 63 -3.66 8.72 10.73
C HIS A 63 -4.32 7.62 11.58
N LYS A 64 -5.33 6.93 11.04
CA LYS A 64 -5.89 5.68 11.55
C LYS A 64 -6.14 4.71 10.40
N ILE A 65 -6.38 3.44 10.76
CA ILE A 65 -6.69 2.40 9.79
C ILE A 65 -8.11 1.93 10.04
N SER A 66 -8.95 2.12 9.04
CA SER A 66 -10.32 1.60 9.01
C SER A 66 -10.33 0.08 8.77
N LEU A 67 -11.40 -0.60 9.21
CA LEU A 67 -11.56 -2.04 8.96
C LEU A 67 -11.48 -2.37 7.46
N ASP A 68 -12.06 -1.51 6.62
CA ASP A 68 -12.01 -1.66 5.17
C ASP A 68 -10.59 -1.49 4.63
N GLU A 69 -9.81 -0.53 5.12
CA GLU A 69 -8.41 -0.33 4.72
C GLU A 69 -7.53 -1.53 5.11
N PHE A 70 -7.66 -2.00 6.36
CA PHE A 70 -6.91 -3.17 6.84
C PHE A 70 -7.25 -4.44 6.05
N ILE A 71 -8.53 -4.64 5.74
CA ILE A 71 -8.98 -5.76 4.93
C ILE A 71 -8.50 -5.59 3.49
N ASN A 72 -8.63 -4.39 2.92
CA ASN A 72 -8.23 -4.10 1.55
C ASN A 72 -6.75 -4.40 1.37
N ASP A 73 -5.88 -4.00 2.29
CA ASP A 73 -4.45 -4.32 2.21
C ASP A 73 -4.15 -5.80 2.42
N MET A 74 -4.71 -6.42 3.45
CA MET A 74 -4.42 -7.83 3.77
C MET A 74 -5.03 -8.82 2.75
N THR A 75 -6.10 -8.43 2.07
CA THR A 75 -6.78 -9.23 1.06
C THR A 75 -6.49 -8.78 -0.37
N LYS A 76 -5.74 -7.68 -0.55
CA LYS A 76 -5.33 -7.17 -1.87
C LYS A 76 -4.61 -8.30 -2.63
N PRO A 77 -4.99 -8.54 -3.89
CA PRO A 77 -4.32 -9.53 -4.71
C PRO A 77 -2.85 -9.16 -4.87
N ALA A 78 -1.95 -10.15 -4.86
CA ALA A 78 -0.50 -9.92 -4.95
C ALA A 78 -0.08 -9.10 -6.18
N ARG A 79 -0.89 -9.11 -7.26
CA ARG A 79 -0.69 -8.25 -8.44
C ARG A 79 -0.87 -6.77 -8.08
N ALA A 80 -1.92 -6.41 -7.34
CA ALA A 80 -2.13 -5.03 -6.89
C ALA A 80 -0.98 -4.57 -5.98
N LYS A 81 -0.54 -5.41 -5.03
CA LYS A 81 0.64 -5.10 -4.20
C LYS A 81 1.91 -4.86 -5.01
N LYS A 82 2.15 -5.69 -6.03
CA LYS A 82 3.32 -5.53 -6.90
C LYS A 82 3.26 -4.24 -7.72
N LEU A 83 2.08 -3.89 -8.26
CA LEU A 83 1.91 -2.61 -8.94
C LEU A 83 2.05 -1.43 -7.98
N GLU A 84 1.56 -1.53 -6.73
CA GLU A 84 1.77 -0.50 -5.70
C GLU A 84 3.22 -0.29 -5.35
N GLU A 85 3.99 -1.37 -5.11
CA GLU A 85 5.43 -1.25 -4.85
C GLU A 85 6.14 -0.63 -6.05
N THR A 86 5.76 -1.03 -7.26
CA THR A 86 6.31 -0.46 -8.50
C THR A 86 5.97 1.03 -8.61
N PHE A 87 4.72 1.39 -8.32
CA PHE A 87 4.21 2.76 -8.36
C PHE A 87 4.91 3.64 -7.33
N LYS A 88 5.08 3.14 -6.10
CA LYS A 88 5.78 3.83 -5.01
C LYS A 88 7.28 3.94 -5.25
N GLN A 89 7.87 3.00 -5.99
CA GLN A 89 9.26 3.10 -6.42
C GLN A 89 9.47 4.19 -7.49
N TRP A 90 8.41 4.52 -8.24
CA TRP A 90 8.43 5.48 -9.33
C TRP A 90 7.99 6.89 -8.91
N ASP A 91 7.07 7.00 -7.95
CA ASP A 91 6.70 8.26 -7.28
C ASP A 91 7.87 8.73 -6.39
N LYS A 92 8.73 9.56 -6.97
CA LYS A 92 9.96 10.07 -6.31
C LYS A 92 9.64 11.17 -5.32
N ASP A 93 8.60 11.93 -5.58
CA ASP A 93 8.15 13.02 -4.69
C ASP A 93 7.35 12.49 -3.50
N GLY A 94 6.88 11.23 -3.55
CA GLY A 94 6.05 10.66 -2.49
C GLY A 94 4.67 11.31 -2.43
N SER A 95 4.22 11.88 -3.55
CA SER A 95 2.97 12.64 -3.63
C SER A 95 1.73 11.74 -3.61
N GLY A 96 1.92 10.42 -3.84
CA GLY A 96 0.84 9.47 -4.03
C GLY A 96 0.26 9.45 -5.46
N TYR A 97 0.79 10.30 -6.34
CA TYR A 97 0.44 10.37 -7.77
C TYR A 97 1.72 10.33 -8.60
N LEU A 98 1.67 9.65 -9.73
CA LEU A 98 2.78 9.63 -10.67
C LEU A 98 2.62 10.77 -11.65
N SER A 99 3.48 11.78 -11.58
CA SER A 99 3.47 12.86 -12.56
C SER A 99 3.85 12.31 -13.93
N THR A 100 3.38 12.91 -15.02
CA THR A 100 3.77 12.51 -16.39
C THR A 100 5.28 12.45 -16.59
N ALA A 101 6.05 13.33 -15.93
CA ALA A 101 7.50 13.29 -15.92
C ALA A 101 8.07 12.03 -15.24
N GLU A 102 7.55 11.68 -14.05
CA GLU A 102 7.97 10.50 -13.28
C GLU A 102 7.56 9.21 -13.98
N LEU A 103 6.35 9.17 -14.52
CA LEU A 103 5.86 8.02 -15.28
C LEU A 103 6.71 7.81 -16.54
N LYS A 104 7.03 8.87 -17.28
CA LYS A 104 7.86 8.75 -18.48
C LYS A 104 9.23 8.15 -18.16
N VAL A 105 9.86 8.60 -17.07
CA VAL A 105 11.14 8.04 -16.60
C VAL A 105 10.97 6.58 -16.21
N ALA A 106 9.96 6.27 -15.40
CA ALA A 106 9.65 4.93 -14.96
C ALA A 106 9.37 3.95 -16.09
N LEU A 107 8.55 4.34 -17.07
CA LEU A 107 8.22 3.54 -18.24
C LEU A 107 9.45 3.28 -19.10
N MET A 108 10.34 4.26 -19.25
CA MET A 108 11.62 4.07 -19.94
C MET A 108 12.57 3.15 -19.17
N GLU A 109 12.50 3.07 -17.84
CA GLU A 109 13.34 2.19 -17.02
C GLU A 109 12.81 0.75 -16.92
N THR A 110 11.50 0.53 -17.12
CA THR A 110 10.87 -0.79 -16.93
C THR A 110 10.25 -1.41 -18.17
N MET A 111 10.02 -0.64 -19.23
CA MET A 111 9.36 -1.10 -20.46
C MET A 111 10.11 -0.61 -21.70
N ASP A 112 9.79 -1.19 -22.85
CA ASP A 112 10.30 -0.72 -24.13
C ASP A 112 9.74 0.67 -24.48
N GLU A 113 10.56 1.49 -25.16
CA GLU A 113 10.25 2.88 -25.53
C GLU A 113 8.92 3.00 -26.29
N GLU A 114 8.56 1.98 -27.09
CA GLU A 114 7.31 1.94 -27.86
C GLU A 114 6.09 1.88 -26.93
N THR A 115 6.08 0.95 -25.97
CA THR A 115 5.03 0.82 -24.95
C THR A 115 4.96 2.06 -24.05
N ALA A 116 6.11 2.60 -23.65
CA ALA A 116 6.20 3.81 -22.85
C ALA A 116 5.54 5.01 -23.55
N LYS A 117 5.75 5.12 -24.87
CA LYS A 117 5.20 6.19 -25.69
C LYS A 117 3.70 6.05 -25.91
N GLU A 118 3.20 4.82 -26.12
CA GLU A 118 1.76 4.56 -26.21
C GLU A 118 1.03 4.92 -24.91
N ILE A 119 1.61 4.56 -23.76
CA ILE A 119 1.06 4.91 -22.45
C ILE A 119 1.09 6.43 -22.25
N CYS A 120 2.21 7.10 -22.59
CA CYS A 120 2.32 8.55 -22.49
C CYS A 120 1.37 9.31 -23.44
N ASP A 121 0.99 8.72 -24.58
CA ASP A 121 0.02 9.29 -25.52
C ASP A 121 -1.43 9.13 -25.02
N GLN A 122 -1.73 7.99 -24.36
CA GLN A 122 -3.02 7.76 -23.72
C GLN A 122 -3.23 8.59 -22.45
N ILE A 123 -2.14 9.03 -21.82
CA ILE A 123 -2.18 9.84 -20.62
C ILE A 123 -2.21 11.32 -21.01
N ASN A 124 -3.43 11.86 -20.99
CA ASN A 124 -3.66 13.29 -21.15
C ASN A 124 -3.76 14.03 -19.80
N ASP A 125 -3.52 13.32 -18.70
CA ASP A 125 -3.57 13.86 -17.35
C ASP A 125 -2.15 14.20 -16.86
N ASP A 126 -2.01 15.26 -16.07
CA ASP A 126 -0.70 15.69 -15.56
C ASP A 126 -0.23 14.74 -14.44
N HIS A 127 -1.18 14.06 -13.79
CA HIS A 127 -0.96 13.14 -12.67
C HIS A 127 -1.75 11.84 -12.89
N ILE A 128 -1.09 10.71 -12.69
CA ILE A 128 -1.70 9.39 -12.85
C ILE A 128 -1.86 8.79 -11.48
N THR A 129 -3.05 8.28 -11.19
CA THR A 129 -3.31 7.53 -9.97
C THR A 129 -2.95 6.06 -10.13
N LEU A 130 -2.72 5.39 -9.01
CA LEU A 130 -2.50 3.94 -8.97
C LEU A 130 -3.63 3.17 -9.68
N GLU A 131 -4.88 3.61 -9.54
CA GLU A 131 -6.02 3.00 -10.23
C GLU A 131 -5.90 3.12 -11.76
N GLN A 132 -5.56 4.30 -12.27
CA GLN A 132 -5.33 4.50 -13.70
C GLN A 132 -4.12 3.69 -14.19
N PHE A 133 -3.06 3.61 -13.41
CA PHE A 133 -1.89 2.80 -13.72
C PHE A 133 -2.23 1.30 -13.80
N MET A 134 -3.07 0.80 -12.90
CA MET A 134 -3.57 -0.59 -12.95
C MET A 134 -4.40 -0.87 -14.21
N ILE A 135 -5.20 0.10 -14.66
CA ILE A 135 -6.00 -0.03 -15.88
C ILE A 135 -5.10 -0.03 -17.12
N LEU A 136 -4.07 0.82 -17.15
CA LEU A 136 -3.09 0.89 -18.24
C LEU A 136 -2.24 -0.38 -18.38
N CYS A 137 -1.95 -1.06 -17.26
CA CYS A 137 -1.05 -2.22 -17.21
C CYS A 137 -1.79 -3.57 -17.29
N ASN A 138 -3.04 -3.59 -17.74
CA ASN A 138 -3.87 -4.80 -17.85
C ASN A 138 -4.27 -5.13 -19.29
#